data_AF-A0A971VW69-F1
#
_entry.id   AF-A0A971VW69-F1
#
_cell.length_a   1.000
_cell.length_b   1.000
_cell.length_c   1.000
_cell.angle_alpha   90.00
_cell.angle_beta   90.00
_cell.angle_gamma   90.00
#
_symmetry.space_group_name_H-M   'P 1'
#
loop_
_entity.id
_entity.type
_entity.pdbx_description
1 polymer ?
#
loop_
_entity_poly.entity_id
_entity_poly.type
_entity_poly.pdbx_seq_one_letter_code
_entity_poly.pdbx_strand_id
1 'polypeptide(L)'
;MIKPDQFKRVADETLGGLVAGPDLLARARMQAVQNAQPQQQRKMGLRRALAMAMSLVMVIGTAALLVPQLRKPAIPIVSTMTSGETSLDNALRSADLPRGSLVLSKEPSPSYLGVWERGSGANFPLVRVNGRFYRMLTHPKDVSAITGEQLGQVAVFTDEPALDNSTATLSNIAAMNAPVYAVSGMGQAAIAAEVNGQIRLFQRVAFAGSALQGSEGIKDAIPAGAQALQLSEVGTVDDPAAVSRLMDMLLSQSNYQGSRSRGGKQALLIQYSNGVVLQLAVDGDSLSSAGTWVNPEFIEAFRNAISK
;
A
#
# COMPACT_ATOMS: atom_id res chain seq x y z
N MET A 1 66.71 -24.42 -59.15
CA MET A 1 65.63 -24.85 -60.06
C MET A 1 65.90 -26.28 -60.52
N ILE A 2 65.13 -27.22 -59.95
CA ILE A 2 64.98 -28.64 -60.34
C ILE A 2 63.44 -28.83 -60.36
N LYS A 3 62.84 -28.74 -61.55
CA LYS A 3 62.30 -29.77 -62.48
C LYS A 3 60.92 -30.38 -62.05
N PRO A 4 59.85 -30.18 -62.85
CA PRO A 4 58.45 -30.54 -62.53
C PRO A 4 58.16 -32.02 -62.20
N ASP A 5 59.06 -32.94 -62.53
CA ASP A 5 58.83 -34.38 -62.33
C ASP A 5 58.92 -34.81 -60.86
N GLN A 6 59.50 -33.97 -59.99
CA GLN A 6 59.53 -34.23 -58.54
C GLN A 6 58.17 -34.00 -57.86
N PHE A 7 57.23 -33.27 -58.47
CA PHE A 7 55.87 -33.10 -57.92
C PHE A 7 55.01 -34.37 -58.08
N LYS A 8 55.25 -35.19 -59.10
CA LYS A 8 54.49 -36.45 -59.27
C LYS A 8 54.83 -37.50 -58.22
N ARG A 9 56.10 -37.57 -57.79
CA ARG A 9 56.51 -38.50 -56.71
C ARG A 9 55.96 -38.12 -55.34
N VAL A 10 55.78 -36.82 -55.06
CA VAL A 10 55.15 -36.36 -53.81
C VAL A 10 53.62 -36.48 -53.85
N ALA A 11 53.02 -36.47 -55.04
CA ALA A 11 51.59 -36.72 -55.23
C ALA A 11 51.22 -38.21 -55.05
N ASP A 12 52.08 -39.16 -55.47
CA ASP A 12 51.88 -40.59 -55.25
C ASP A 12 52.17 -41.04 -53.80
N GLU A 13 52.92 -40.26 -53.00
CA GLU A 13 53.16 -40.53 -51.57
C GLU A 13 52.04 -40.01 -50.64
N THR A 14 51.11 -39.20 -51.14
CA THR A 14 50.07 -38.58 -50.32
C THR A 14 48.64 -38.98 -50.69
N LEU A 15 48.43 -39.64 -51.83
CA LEU A 15 47.11 -40.03 -52.31
C LEU A 15 47.14 -41.38 -53.07
N GLY A 16 46.88 -42.48 -52.37
CA GLY A 16 46.29 -43.68 -52.99
C GLY A 16 47.11 -44.96 -52.92
N GLY A 17 46.99 -45.67 -51.79
CA GLY A 17 47.59 -47.00 -51.61
C GLY A 17 46.70 -48.02 -50.91
N LEU A 18 45.37 -47.87 -50.95
CA LEU A 18 44.44 -48.86 -50.40
C LEU A 18 43.75 -49.62 -51.53
N VAL A 19 44.43 -50.65 -52.02
CA VAL A 19 43.81 -51.70 -52.83
C VAL A 19 42.89 -52.50 -51.90
N ALA A 20 41.59 -52.48 -52.15
CA ALA A 20 40.59 -53.18 -51.35
C ALA A 20 40.76 -54.71 -51.49
N GLY A 21 41.46 -55.33 -50.53
CA GLY A 21 41.58 -56.78 -50.46
C GLY A 21 40.24 -57.48 -50.18
N PRO A 22 40.14 -58.79 -50.48
CA PRO A 22 38.90 -59.56 -50.35
C PRO A 22 38.29 -59.55 -48.93
N ASP A 23 39.09 -59.27 -47.90
CA ASP A 23 38.63 -59.13 -46.52
C ASP A 23 37.76 -57.88 -46.27
N LEU A 24 38.00 -56.77 -46.98
CA LEU A 24 37.14 -55.59 -46.89
C LEU A 24 35.78 -55.82 -47.55
N LEU A 25 35.74 -56.59 -48.63
CA LEU A 25 34.50 -56.96 -49.33
C LEU A 25 33.68 -57.95 -48.48
N ALA A 26 34.34 -58.90 -47.81
CA ALA A 26 33.69 -59.79 -46.85
C ALA A 26 33.10 -59.02 -45.65
N ARG A 27 33.82 -58.02 -45.12
CA ARG A 27 33.33 -57.16 -44.04
C ARG A 27 32.16 -56.27 -44.48
N ALA A 28 32.22 -55.72 -45.69
CA ALA A 28 31.14 -54.91 -46.26
C ALA A 28 29.87 -55.74 -46.50
N ARG A 29 29.99 -57.00 -46.96
CA ARG A 29 28.84 -57.89 -47.12
C ARG A 29 28.21 -58.29 -45.79
N MET A 30 29.02 -58.56 -44.76
CA MET A 30 28.48 -58.86 -43.42
C MET A 30 27.77 -57.67 -42.78
N GLN A 31 28.24 -56.44 -43.00
CA GLN A 31 27.57 -55.22 -42.55
C GLN A 31 26.29 -54.90 -43.35
N ALA A 32 26.24 -55.22 -44.64
CA ALA A 32 25.04 -55.05 -45.46
C ALA A 32 23.92 -56.04 -45.07
N VAL A 33 24.26 -57.25 -44.59
CA VAL A 33 23.29 -58.22 -44.08
C VAL A 33 22.78 -57.85 -42.69
N GLN A 34 23.61 -57.24 -41.83
CA GLN A 34 23.20 -56.79 -40.50
C GLN A 34 22.32 -55.51 -40.53
N ASN A 35 22.45 -54.66 -41.56
CA ASN A 35 21.67 -53.43 -41.69
C ASN A 35 20.39 -53.56 -42.54
N ALA A 36 20.03 -54.76 -42.97
CA ALA A 36 18.74 -55.02 -43.61
C ALA A 36 17.61 -55.17 -42.56
N GLN A 37 17.35 -54.12 -41.79
CA GLN A 37 16.09 -53.99 -41.05
C GLN A 37 15.06 -53.24 -41.92
N PRO A 38 13.81 -53.72 -42.02
CA PRO A 38 12.80 -53.06 -42.85
C PRO A 38 12.46 -51.67 -42.28
N GLN A 39 12.66 -50.65 -43.09
CA GLN A 39 12.32 -49.26 -42.79
C GLN A 39 10.83 -49.12 -42.47
N GLN A 40 10.48 -48.89 -41.20
CA GLN A 40 9.16 -48.38 -40.79
C GLN A 40 9.04 -46.89 -41.15
N GLN A 41 8.91 -46.59 -42.44
CA GLN A 41 8.86 -45.22 -42.96
C GLN A 41 7.47 -44.53 -42.89
N ARG A 42 6.50 -45.02 -42.12
CA ARG A 42 5.10 -44.49 -42.20
C ARG A 42 4.54 -43.77 -40.98
N LYS A 43 5.30 -43.49 -39.91
CA LYS A 43 4.73 -42.86 -38.68
C LYS A 43 5.40 -41.60 -38.13
N MET A 44 6.42 -41.04 -38.79
CA MET A 44 7.10 -39.81 -38.28
C MET A 44 6.56 -38.48 -38.83
N GLY A 45 5.88 -38.47 -39.99
CA GLY A 45 5.28 -37.24 -40.54
C GLY A 45 4.14 -36.68 -39.70
N LEU A 46 3.29 -37.58 -39.16
CA LEU A 46 2.11 -37.18 -38.38
C LEU A 46 2.48 -36.52 -37.04
N ARG A 47 3.53 -37.01 -36.37
CA ARG A 47 3.98 -36.47 -35.07
C ARG A 47 4.59 -35.07 -35.20
N ARG A 48 5.33 -34.81 -36.27
CA ARG A 48 5.90 -33.48 -36.56
C ARG A 48 4.83 -32.48 -36.98
N ALA A 49 3.85 -32.91 -37.79
CA ALA A 49 2.70 -32.09 -38.14
C ALA A 49 1.83 -31.73 -36.92
N LEU A 50 1.59 -32.71 -36.02
CA LEU A 50 0.85 -32.47 -34.77
C LEU A 50 1.56 -31.49 -33.84
N ALA A 51 2.89 -31.59 -33.72
CA ALA A 51 3.68 -30.66 -32.89
C ALA A 51 3.62 -29.21 -33.42
N MET A 52 3.69 -29.02 -34.75
CA MET A 52 3.52 -27.71 -35.38
C MET A 52 2.10 -27.16 -35.24
N ALA A 53 1.07 -28.02 -35.29
CA ALA A 53 -0.31 -27.59 -35.05
C ALA A 53 -0.52 -27.15 -33.61
N MET A 54 0.04 -27.86 -32.63
CA MET A 54 -0.05 -27.50 -31.20
C MET A 54 0.67 -26.20 -30.87
N SER A 55 1.84 -25.93 -31.45
CA SER A 55 2.54 -24.65 -31.25
C SER A 55 1.77 -23.49 -31.87
N LEU A 56 1.17 -23.67 -33.05
CA LEU A 56 0.33 -22.65 -33.68
C LEU A 56 -0.91 -22.34 -32.84
N VAL A 57 -1.57 -23.36 -32.30
CA VAL A 57 -2.73 -23.19 -31.38
C VAL A 57 -2.32 -22.46 -30.11
N MET A 58 -1.14 -22.75 -29.55
CA MET A 58 -0.64 -22.06 -28.35
C MET A 58 -0.33 -20.58 -28.62
N VAL A 59 0.28 -20.25 -29.76
CA VAL A 59 0.56 -18.85 -30.15
C VAL A 59 -0.74 -18.09 -30.42
N ILE A 60 -1.69 -18.69 -31.13
CA ILE A 60 -2.99 -18.06 -31.39
C ILE A 60 -3.78 -17.91 -30.09
N GLY A 61 -3.76 -18.91 -29.20
CA GLY A 61 -4.44 -18.87 -27.91
C GLY A 61 -3.87 -17.81 -26.97
N THR A 62 -2.55 -17.69 -26.88
CA THR A 62 -1.91 -16.63 -26.08
C THR A 62 -2.16 -15.25 -26.67
N ALA A 63 -2.05 -15.08 -27.99
CA ALA A 63 -2.38 -13.82 -28.65
C ALA A 63 -3.86 -13.42 -28.44
N ALA A 64 -4.78 -14.37 -28.54
CA ALA A 64 -6.21 -14.11 -28.29
C ALA A 64 -6.51 -13.67 -26.85
N LEU A 65 -5.71 -14.11 -25.87
CA LEU A 65 -5.87 -13.72 -24.46
C LEU A 65 -5.17 -12.39 -24.12
N LEU A 66 -4.02 -12.09 -24.72
CA LEU A 66 -3.23 -10.89 -24.41
C LEU A 66 -3.60 -9.66 -25.24
N VAL A 67 -3.98 -9.83 -26.51
CA VAL A 67 -4.36 -8.70 -27.39
C VAL A 67 -5.54 -7.89 -26.85
N PRO A 68 -6.59 -8.48 -26.26
CA PRO A 68 -7.67 -7.71 -25.65
C PRO A 68 -7.23 -6.90 -24.43
N GLN A 69 -6.24 -7.38 -23.66
CA GLN A 69 -5.71 -6.69 -22.48
C GLN A 69 -4.89 -5.45 -22.89
N LEU A 70 -4.15 -5.53 -23.99
CA LEU A 70 -3.36 -4.42 -24.55
C LEU A 70 -4.22 -3.35 -25.26
N ARG A 71 -5.45 -3.70 -25.67
CA ARG A 71 -6.40 -2.78 -26.30
C ARG A 71 -7.32 -2.06 -25.30
N LYS A 72 -7.16 -2.28 -23.99
CA LYS A 72 -7.87 -1.49 -23.00
C LYS A 72 -7.41 -0.04 -23.13
N PRO A 73 -8.31 0.92 -23.40
CA PRO A 73 -7.93 2.33 -23.44
C PRO A 73 -7.31 2.68 -22.09
N ALA A 74 -6.11 3.26 -22.11
CA ALA A 74 -5.49 3.80 -20.90
C ALA A 74 -6.45 4.86 -20.34
N ILE A 75 -7.01 4.60 -19.16
CA ILE A 75 -7.89 5.56 -18.49
C ILE A 75 -6.99 6.75 -18.15
N PRO A 76 -7.24 7.95 -18.69
CA PRO A 76 -6.43 9.12 -18.37
C PRO A 76 -6.59 9.44 -16.89
N ILE A 77 -5.50 9.34 -16.15
CA ILE A 77 -5.46 9.62 -14.71
C ILE A 77 -5.31 11.12 -14.55
N VAL A 78 -6.35 11.78 -14.01
CA VAL A 78 -6.25 13.18 -13.60
C VAL A 78 -5.75 13.21 -12.17
N SER A 79 -4.55 13.73 -11.97
CA SER A 79 -4.00 13.92 -10.62
C SER A 79 -4.70 15.10 -9.95
N THR A 80 -5.19 14.92 -8.73
CA THR A 80 -5.76 16.02 -7.93
C THR A 80 -4.61 16.92 -7.46
N MET A 81 -4.52 18.13 -8.01
CA MET A 81 -3.53 19.11 -7.57
C MET A 81 -3.97 19.76 -6.25
N THR A 82 -3.01 20.02 -5.38
CA THR A 82 -3.26 20.79 -4.16
C THR A 82 -3.35 22.28 -4.51
N SER A 83 -4.20 23.02 -3.83
CA SER A 83 -4.26 24.48 -4.01
C SER A 83 -2.89 25.11 -3.70
N GLY A 84 -2.33 25.83 -4.69
CA GLY A 84 -1.05 26.54 -4.57
C GLY A 84 0.13 25.99 -5.38
N GLU A 85 -0.01 24.88 -6.10
CA GLU A 85 1.03 24.41 -7.05
C GLU A 85 0.90 25.13 -8.40
N THR A 86 1.99 25.71 -8.90
CA THR A 86 2.03 26.60 -10.08
C THR A 86 2.50 25.96 -11.39
N SER A 87 2.73 24.64 -11.45
CA SER A 87 3.16 23.99 -12.71
C SER A 87 1.94 23.40 -13.45
N LEU A 88 1.57 24.03 -14.57
CA LEU A 88 0.41 23.69 -15.42
C LEU A 88 0.84 23.35 -16.86
N ASP A 89 1.99 22.71 -17.06
CA ASP A 89 2.33 22.22 -18.40
C ASP A 89 1.54 20.94 -18.68
N ASN A 90 0.60 21.03 -19.61
CA ASN A 90 -0.25 19.94 -20.14
C ASN A 90 -1.23 19.26 -19.14
N ALA A 91 -1.63 19.93 -18.06
CA ALA A 91 -2.67 19.39 -17.16
C ALA A 91 -4.08 19.47 -17.80
N LEU A 92 -4.73 18.31 -17.97
CA LEU A 92 -6.15 18.24 -18.35
C LEU A 92 -7.00 18.79 -17.20
N ARG A 93 -7.81 19.82 -17.45
CA ARG A 93 -8.69 20.37 -16.42
C ARG A 93 -9.94 19.51 -16.31
N SER A 94 -10.53 19.44 -15.11
CA SER A 94 -11.82 18.77 -14.91
C SER A 94 -12.94 19.34 -15.78
N ALA A 95 -12.82 20.59 -16.23
CA ALA A 95 -13.72 21.24 -17.17
C ALA A 95 -13.61 20.70 -18.62
N ASP A 96 -12.47 20.11 -18.98
CA ASP A 96 -12.22 19.57 -20.32
C ASP A 96 -12.78 18.14 -20.47
N LEU A 97 -13.38 17.60 -19.40
CA LEU A 97 -13.89 16.25 -19.34
C LEU A 97 -15.43 16.23 -19.31
N PRO A 98 -16.07 15.30 -20.05
CA PRO A 98 -17.52 15.12 -20.00
C PRO A 98 -18.02 14.90 -18.57
N ARG A 99 -19.16 15.49 -18.22
CA ARG A 99 -19.78 15.28 -16.90
C ARG A 99 -19.98 13.78 -16.65
N GLY A 100 -19.45 13.29 -15.52
CA GLY A 100 -19.53 11.89 -15.12
C GLY A 100 -18.39 10.99 -15.61
N SER A 101 -17.40 11.51 -16.35
CA SER A 101 -16.24 10.70 -16.78
C SER A 101 -15.12 10.58 -15.74
N LEU A 102 -15.26 11.24 -14.59
CA LEU A 102 -14.29 11.20 -13.49
C LEU A 102 -14.68 10.08 -12.53
N VAL A 103 -13.84 9.04 -12.48
CA VAL A 103 -13.89 8.03 -11.42
C VAL A 103 -12.78 8.37 -10.45
N LEU A 104 -13.15 8.72 -9.21
CA LEU A 104 -12.18 8.85 -8.12
C LEU A 104 -11.53 7.47 -7.93
N SER A 105 -10.23 7.38 -8.19
CA SER A 105 -9.44 6.22 -7.80
C SER A 105 -9.63 6.05 -6.30
N LYS A 106 -10.27 4.95 -5.88
CA LYS A 106 -10.33 4.56 -4.48
C LYS A 106 -8.88 4.41 -4.01
N GLU A 107 -8.45 5.23 -3.05
CA GLU A 107 -7.15 5.03 -2.42
C GLU A 107 -7.05 3.57 -1.99
N PRO A 108 -5.94 2.87 -2.29
CA PRO A 108 -5.75 1.52 -1.83
C PRO A 108 -5.93 1.52 -0.32
N SER A 109 -6.86 0.67 0.16
CA SER A 109 -7.07 0.54 1.60
C SER A 109 -5.74 0.12 2.24
N PRO A 110 -5.30 0.79 3.31
CA PRO A 110 -4.04 0.43 3.96
C PRO A 110 -4.04 -1.06 4.34
N SER A 111 -2.88 -1.71 4.21
CA SER A 111 -2.70 -3.13 4.55
C SER A 111 -2.88 -3.43 6.03
N TYR A 112 -2.79 -2.41 6.89
CA TYR A 112 -2.92 -2.53 8.34
C TYR A 112 -4.37 -2.34 8.82
N LEU A 113 -4.71 -3.02 9.92
CA LEU A 113 -5.97 -2.81 10.63
C LEU A 113 -5.91 -1.48 11.40
N GLY A 114 -6.75 -0.53 11.00
CA GLY A 114 -6.89 0.74 11.73
C GLY A 114 -7.94 0.66 12.85
N VAL A 115 -7.87 1.59 13.81
CA VAL A 115 -8.84 1.71 14.91
C VAL A 115 -10.11 2.47 14.51
N TRP A 116 -10.17 3.03 13.30
CA TRP A 116 -11.25 3.91 12.86
C TRP A 116 -12.56 3.20 12.57
N GLU A 117 -13.68 3.70 13.10
CA GLU A 117 -14.99 3.20 12.71
C GLU A 117 -15.25 3.50 11.23
N ARG A 118 -15.95 2.57 10.57
CA ARG A 118 -16.39 2.72 9.19
C ARG A 118 -17.45 3.82 9.12
N GLY A 119 -17.30 4.71 8.14
CA GLY A 119 -18.33 5.68 7.82
C GLY A 119 -19.48 5.07 7.04
N SER A 120 -20.63 5.72 7.06
CA SER A 120 -21.73 5.48 6.14
C SER A 120 -21.57 6.41 4.92
N GLY A 121 -21.35 5.83 3.74
CA GLY A 121 -21.17 6.61 2.51
C GLY A 121 -19.80 7.27 2.39
N ALA A 122 -19.77 8.55 2.02
CA ALA A 122 -18.54 9.30 1.73
C ALA A 122 -17.90 9.98 2.95
N ASN A 123 -18.60 10.04 4.09
CA ASN A 123 -18.14 10.77 5.27
C ASN A 123 -17.76 9.84 6.43
N PHE A 124 -16.74 10.25 7.19
CA PHE A 124 -16.33 9.57 8.41
C PHE A 124 -17.29 9.89 9.55
N PRO A 125 -17.46 8.99 10.54
CA PRO A 125 -18.25 9.30 11.74
C PRO A 125 -17.47 10.31 12.58
N LEU A 126 -17.98 11.54 12.66
CA LEU A 126 -17.30 12.72 13.16
C LEU A 126 -18.13 13.48 14.19
N VAL A 127 -17.42 14.12 15.11
CA VAL A 127 -17.93 15.17 16.00
C VAL A 127 -16.97 16.35 15.91
N ARG A 128 -17.50 17.57 15.81
CA ARG A 128 -16.73 18.80 15.94
C ARG A 128 -17.04 19.44 17.29
N VAL A 129 -16.01 19.79 18.06
CA VAL A 129 -16.14 20.53 19.32
C VAL A 129 -15.15 21.69 19.29
N ASN A 130 -15.62 22.91 19.53
CA ASN A 130 -14.78 24.11 19.57
C ASN A 130 -13.82 24.22 18.35
N GLY A 131 -14.34 23.97 17.15
CA GLY A 131 -13.57 24.02 15.89
C GLY A 131 -12.65 22.83 15.61
N ARG A 132 -12.54 21.85 16.52
CA ARG A 132 -11.70 20.64 16.36
C ARG A 132 -12.55 19.46 15.94
N PHE A 133 -12.07 18.68 14.97
CA PHE A 133 -12.75 17.47 14.53
C PHE A 133 -12.20 16.22 15.24
N TYR A 134 -13.12 15.31 15.53
CA TYR A 134 -12.85 14.05 16.18
C TYR A 134 -13.54 12.93 15.41
N ARG A 135 -12.81 11.84 15.12
CA ARG A 135 -13.32 10.68 14.39
C ARG A 135 -13.54 9.50 15.33
N MET A 136 -14.68 8.83 15.16
CA MET A 136 -15.08 7.72 16.02
C MET A 136 -14.14 6.52 15.88
N LEU A 137 -13.83 5.90 17.01
CA LEU A 137 -13.03 4.68 17.12
C LEU A 137 -13.94 3.44 17.19
N THR A 138 -13.43 2.33 16.65
CA THR A 138 -14.10 1.01 16.67
C THR A 138 -14.15 0.43 18.08
N HIS A 139 -13.08 0.65 18.86
CA HIS A 139 -12.92 0.16 20.21
C HIS A 139 -12.34 1.26 21.12
N PRO A 140 -12.66 1.22 22.41
CA PRO A 140 -13.70 0.37 23.02
C PRO A 140 -15.14 0.78 22.58
N LYS A 141 -16.10 -0.15 22.71
CA LYS A 141 -17.50 0.08 22.33
C LYS A 141 -18.28 0.93 23.32
N ASP A 142 -17.79 1.05 24.55
CA ASP A 142 -18.34 1.93 25.57
C ASP A 142 -17.20 2.49 26.44
N VAL A 143 -17.21 3.79 26.70
CA VAL A 143 -16.22 4.48 27.55
C VAL A 143 -16.82 5.20 28.75
N SER A 144 -18.06 4.89 29.14
CA SER A 144 -18.72 5.46 30.32
C SER A 144 -17.89 5.37 31.61
N ALA A 145 -17.05 4.35 31.76
CA ALA A 145 -16.16 4.20 32.91
C ALA A 145 -15.02 5.23 32.99
N ILE A 146 -14.67 5.87 31.86
CA ILE A 146 -13.56 6.82 31.73
C ILE A 146 -14.00 8.20 31.24
N THR A 147 -15.32 8.44 31.14
CA THR A 147 -15.87 9.76 30.85
C THR A 147 -15.59 10.73 31.99
N GLY A 148 -15.17 11.93 31.64
CA GLY A 148 -15.01 13.07 32.54
C GLY A 148 -16.16 14.05 32.43
N GLU A 149 -15.84 15.34 32.60
CA GLU A 149 -16.80 16.44 32.53
C GLU A 149 -17.50 16.53 31.17
N GLN A 150 -18.76 16.98 31.19
CA GLN A 150 -19.50 17.34 30.00
C GLN A 150 -18.95 18.62 29.37
N LEU A 151 -18.45 18.52 28.14
CA LEU A 151 -17.93 19.64 27.35
C LEU A 151 -19.04 20.43 26.65
N GLY A 152 -20.19 19.78 26.40
CA GLY A 152 -21.33 20.41 25.75
C GLY A 152 -22.34 19.39 25.22
N GLN A 153 -23.11 19.80 24.21
CA GLN A 153 -24.09 18.98 23.53
C GLN A 153 -24.00 19.24 22.02
N VAL A 154 -24.40 18.24 21.22
CA VAL A 154 -24.48 18.37 19.76
C VAL A 154 -25.60 19.36 19.41
N ALA A 155 -25.23 20.50 18.84
CA ALA A 155 -26.18 21.54 18.43
C ALA A 155 -26.61 21.39 16.96
N VAL A 156 -25.77 20.78 16.12
CA VAL A 156 -26.05 20.60 14.68
C VAL A 156 -25.83 19.13 14.29
N PHE A 157 -26.84 18.52 13.68
CA PHE A 157 -26.70 17.22 13.03
C PHE A 157 -26.66 17.42 11.51
N THR A 158 -25.61 16.96 10.84
CA THR A 158 -25.45 17.13 9.39
C THR A 158 -24.70 15.95 8.77
N ASP A 159 -25.13 15.50 7.60
CA ASP A 159 -24.40 14.47 6.84
C ASP A 159 -23.14 15.02 6.16
N GLU A 160 -23.00 16.34 6.04
CA GLU A 160 -21.93 17.03 5.31
C GLU A 160 -21.10 17.94 6.23
N PRO A 161 -20.38 17.38 7.24
CA PRO A 161 -19.68 18.18 8.25
C PRO A 161 -18.57 19.07 7.69
N ALA A 162 -18.07 18.78 6.49
CA ALA A 162 -17.03 19.57 5.82
C ALA A 162 -17.54 20.91 5.25
N LEU A 163 -18.85 21.06 5.02
CA LEU A 163 -19.45 22.27 4.44
C LEU A 163 -20.02 23.21 5.50
N ASP A 164 -20.09 22.78 6.75
CA ASP A 164 -20.56 23.60 7.85
C ASP A 164 -19.49 24.60 8.31
N ASN A 165 -19.81 25.89 8.25
CA ASN A 165 -18.95 27.00 8.64
C ASN A 165 -19.32 27.62 10.01
N SER A 166 -20.24 26.99 10.75
CA SER A 166 -20.63 27.47 12.07
C SER A 166 -19.54 27.17 13.11
N THR A 167 -19.64 27.78 14.29
CA THR A 167 -18.79 27.44 15.45
C THR A 167 -19.43 26.41 16.37
N ALA A 168 -20.65 25.97 16.06
CA ALA A 168 -21.43 25.07 16.89
C ALA A 168 -20.81 23.67 16.96
N THR A 169 -21.07 22.97 18.06
CA THR A 169 -20.79 21.53 18.16
C THR A 169 -21.66 20.80 17.16
N LEU A 170 -21.04 20.11 16.20
CA LEU A 170 -21.75 19.35 15.18
C LEU A 170 -21.39 17.87 15.21
N SER A 171 -22.27 17.03 14.68
CA SER A 171 -21.98 15.63 14.43
C SER A 171 -22.76 15.12 13.23
N ASN A 172 -22.29 14.04 12.62
CA ASN A 172 -23.03 13.25 11.65
C ASN A 172 -23.38 11.85 12.17
N ILE A 173 -23.17 11.60 13.46
CA ILE A 173 -23.33 10.27 14.06
C ILE A 173 -23.94 10.30 15.46
N ALA A 174 -23.57 11.26 16.30
CA ALA A 174 -24.21 11.53 17.58
C ALA A 174 -25.46 12.38 17.34
N ALA A 175 -26.59 12.00 17.95
CA ALA A 175 -27.87 12.67 17.73
C ALA A 175 -27.84 14.14 18.23
N MET A 176 -28.77 14.95 17.73
CA MET A 176 -28.95 16.32 18.24
C MET A 176 -29.25 16.29 19.75
N ASN A 177 -28.68 17.24 20.50
CA ASN A 177 -28.66 17.33 21.96
C ASN A 177 -27.91 16.20 22.68
N ALA A 178 -27.28 15.27 21.95
CA ALA A 178 -26.44 14.25 22.59
C ALA A 178 -25.30 14.92 23.36
N PRO A 179 -25.04 14.50 24.60
CA PRO A 179 -23.97 15.07 25.40
C PRO A 179 -22.60 14.63 24.87
N VAL A 180 -21.63 15.56 24.96
CA VAL A 180 -20.23 15.34 24.63
C VAL A 180 -19.39 15.54 25.88
N TYR A 181 -18.47 14.61 26.14
CA TYR A 181 -17.69 14.51 27.36
C TYR A 181 -16.19 14.53 27.07
N ALA A 182 -15.43 15.03 28.05
CA ALA A 182 -13.99 14.81 28.11
C ALA A 182 -13.70 13.33 28.42
N VAL A 183 -12.50 12.88 28.06
CA VAL A 183 -12.02 11.53 28.40
C VAL A 183 -10.86 11.66 29.38
N SER A 184 -10.96 10.95 30.51
CA SER A 184 -9.98 11.04 31.59
C SER A 184 -8.57 10.69 31.10
N GLY A 185 -7.61 11.58 31.38
CA GLY A 185 -6.21 11.43 30.96
C GLY A 185 -5.91 11.76 29.50
N MET A 186 -6.90 12.08 28.67
CA MET A 186 -6.70 12.30 27.23
C MET A 186 -6.62 13.77 26.80
N GLY A 187 -6.96 14.70 27.69
CA GLY A 187 -6.98 16.13 27.36
C GLY A 187 -7.86 16.40 26.12
N GLN A 188 -7.30 17.05 25.10
CA GLN A 188 -8.01 17.36 23.86
C GLN A 188 -7.78 16.33 22.74
N ALA A 189 -7.00 15.28 22.99
CA ALA A 189 -6.67 14.27 22.00
C ALA A 189 -7.85 13.32 21.73
N ALA A 190 -8.73 13.12 22.71
CA ALA A 190 -9.92 12.32 22.57
C ALA A 190 -11.09 12.90 23.36
N ILE A 191 -12.29 12.70 22.83
CA ILE A 191 -13.57 13.03 23.46
C ILE A 191 -14.48 11.80 23.42
N ALA A 192 -15.55 11.84 24.18
CA ALA A 192 -16.62 10.85 24.09
C ALA A 192 -17.95 11.50 23.80
N ALA A 193 -18.83 10.81 23.07
CA ALA A 193 -20.18 11.29 22.81
C ALA A 193 -21.15 10.11 22.81
N GLU A 194 -22.41 10.37 23.16
CA GLU A 194 -23.45 9.36 23.09
C GLU A 194 -23.83 9.06 21.63
N VAL A 195 -23.71 7.79 21.24
CA VAL A 195 -24.08 7.29 19.92
C VAL A 195 -24.83 5.97 20.14
N ASN A 196 -26.10 5.93 19.72
CA ASN A 196 -26.96 4.74 19.84
C ASN A 196 -27.03 4.16 21.26
N GLY A 197 -27.12 5.02 22.28
CA GLY A 197 -27.22 4.61 23.69
C GLY A 197 -25.92 4.12 24.32
N GLN A 198 -24.79 4.24 23.63
CA GLN A 198 -23.45 3.96 24.16
C GLN A 198 -22.61 5.22 24.13
N ILE A 199 -21.76 5.40 25.15
CA ILE A 199 -20.79 6.49 25.12
C ILE A 199 -19.58 6.02 24.32
N ARG A 200 -19.41 6.56 23.10
CA ARG A 200 -18.38 6.15 22.13
C ARG A 200 -17.20 7.11 22.14
N LEU A 201 -16.02 6.55 21.87
CA LEU A 201 -14.76 7.28 21.85
C LEU A 201 -14.46 7.88 20.47
N PHE A 202 -13.95 9.09 20.46
CA PHE A 202 -13.51 9.79 19.25
C PHE A 202 -12.10 10.36 19.46
N GLN A 203 -11.23 10.17 18.48
CA GLN A 203 -9.88 10.73 18.47
C GLN A 203 -9.82 11.97 17.58
N ARG A 204 -9.02 12.95 18.00
CA ARG A 204 -8.76 14.17 17.27
C ARG A 204 -8.09 13.91 15.91
N VAL A 205 -8.62 14.53 14.86
CA VAL A 205 -8.13 14.38 13.48
C VAL A 205 -8.13 15.70 12.73
N ALA A 206 -7.26 15.82 11.72
CA ALA A 206 -7.31 16.89 10.76
C ALA A 206 -8.40 16.58 9.70
N PHE A 207 -9.37 17.47 9.57
CA PHE A 207 -10.52 17.31 8.67
C PHE A 207 -11.04 18.67 8.20
N ALA A 208 -11.46 18.73 6.93
CA ALA A 208 -12.04 19.93 6.30
C ALA A 208 -11.17 21.21 6.48
N GLY A 209 -9.85 21.08 6.37
CA GLY A 209 -8.91 22.19 6.56
C GLY A 209 -8.67 22.61 8.01
N SER A 210 -9.40 22.03 8.97
CA SER A 210 -9.17 22.20 10.40
C SER A 210 -8.23 21.12 10.93
N ALA A 211 -7.30 21.51 11.78
CA ALA A 211 -6.26 20.67 12.35
C ALA A 211 -5.94 21.16 13.78
N LEU A 212 -4.75 21.73 14.00
CA LEU A 212 -4.38 22.44 15.22
C LEU A 212 -5.05 23.82 15.27
N GLN A 213 -5.39 24.26 16.48
CA GLN A 213 -6.02 25.54 16.81
C GLN A 213 -5.06 26.35 17.69
N GLY A 214 -4.80 27.60 17.34
CA GLY A 214 -3.93 28.48 18.13
C GLY A 214 -2.50 27.94 18.30
N SER A 215 -2.05 27.80 19.55
CA SER A 215 -0.68 27.38 19.92
C SER A 215 -0.55 25.89 20.26
N GLU A 216 -1.50 25.07 19.83
CA GLU A 216 -1.46 23.63 20.05
C GLU A 216 -0.31 22.94 19.32
N GLY A 217 0.11 21.80 19.88
CA GLY A 217 1.16 20.96 19.32
C GLY A 217 0.79 19.47 19.36
N ILE A 218 1.81 18.62 19.17
CA ILE A 218 1.63 17.17 19.14
C ILE A 218 1.05 16.63 20.45
N LYS A 219 1.36 17.24 21.60
CA LYS A 219 0.86 16.86 22.93
C LYS A 219 -0.65 17.00 23.07
N ASP A 220 -1.26 17.90 22.30
CA ASP A 220 -2.72 18.10 22.27
C ASP A 220 -3.42 17.10 21.34
N ALA A 221 -2.67 16.45 20.45
CA ALA A 221 -3.17 15.40 19.56
C ALA A 221 -2.90 14.00 20.12
N ILE A 222 -1.81 13.83 20.88
CA ILE A 222 -1.35 12.58 21.51
C ILE A 222 -0.77 12.93 22.89
N PRO A 223 -1.46 12.57 23.99
CA PRO A 223 -0.96 12.84 25.33
C PRO A 223 0.22 11.94 25.71
N ALA A 224 0.93 12.31 26.77
CA ALA A 224 1.94 11.46 27.38
C ALA A 224 1.29 10.27 28.13
N GLY A 225 2.11 9.36 28.67
CA GLY A 225 1.64 8.26 29.52
C GLY A 225 1.12 7.05 28.77
N ALA A 226 1.63 6.80 27.55
CA ALA A 226 1.40 5.54 26.87
C ALA A 226 1.97 4.36 27.67
N GLN A 227 1.28 3.23 27.62
CA GLN A 227 1.69 1.96 28.21
C GLN A 227 2.34 1.04 27.16
N ALA A 228 1.90 1.11 25.91
CA ALA A 228 2.47 0.34 24.81
C ALA A 228 2.36 1.11 23.50
N LEU A 229 3.30 0.84 22.60
CA LEU A 229 3.32 1.40 21.25
C LEU A 229 3.44 0.26 20.24
N GLN A 230 2.61 0.27 19.21
CA GLN A 230 2.68 -0.71 18.14
C GLN A 230 2.79 0.00 16.79
N LEU A 231 3.88 -0.27 16.08
CA LEU A 231 4.06 0.20 14.72
C LEU A 231 3.79 -0.96 13.76
N SER A 232 2.79 -0.80 12.89
CA SER A 232 2.40 -1.83 11.94
C SER A 232 3.58 -2.27 11.09
N GLU A 233 3.70 -3.58 10.86
CA GLU A 233 4.80 -4.22 10.11
C GLU A 233 6.17 -4.14 10.79
N VAL A 234 6.30 -3.47 11.94
CA VAL A 234 7.55 -3.38 12.71
C VAL A 234 7.46 -4.19 14.00
N GLY A 235 6.46 -3.91 14.86
CA GLY A 235 6.30 -4.63 16.13
C GLY A 235 5.65 -3.80 17.24
N THR A 236 5.62 -4.38 18.43
CA THR A 236 5.05 -3.77 19.64
C THR A 236 6.14 -3.60 20.70
N VAL A 237 6.21 -2.42 21.30
CA VAL A 237 7.05 -2.09 22.46
C VAL A 237 6.13 -1.88 23.66
N ASP A 238 6.31 -2.66 24.71
CA ASP A 238 5.53 -2.62 25.95
C ASP A 238 6.41 -2.52 27.22
N ASP A 239 7.75 -2.54 27.07
CA ASP A 239 8.66 -2.22 28.17
C ASP A 239 8.48 -0.75 28.63
N PRO A 240 8.15 -0.49 29.90
CA PRO A 240 7.82 0.85 30.37
C PRO A 240 8.93 1.90 30.15
N ALA A 241 10.20 1.50 30.29
CA ALA A 241 11.33 2.41 30.10
C ALA A 241 11.53 2.77 28.62
N ALA A 242 11.43 1.77 27.74
CA ALA A 242 11.48 1.99 26.29
C ALA A 242 10.29 2.82 25.79
N VAL A 243 9.07 2.53 26.25
CA VAL A 243 7.86 3.29 25.89
C VAL A 243 7.97 4.75 26.32
N SER A 244 8.38 5.01 27.56
CA SER A 244 8.57 6.39 28.05
C SER A 244 9.58 7.14 27.18
N ARG A 245 10.72 6.52 26.88
CA ARG A 245 11.76 7.14 26.04
C ARG A 245 11.25 7.45 24.63
N LEU A 246 10.54 6.51 24.01
CA LEU A 246 9.97 6.70 22.68
C LEU A 246 8.91 7.81 22.67
N MET A 247 8.05 7.86 23.68
CA MET A 247 7.08 8.95 23.83
C MET A 247 7.75 10.29 24.06
N ASP A 248 8.82 10.35 24.84
CA ASP A 248 9.58 11.59 25.05
C ASP A 248 10.19 12.09 23.74
N MET A 249 10.80 11.22 22.93
CA MET A 249 11.28 11.56 21.59
C MET A 249 10.14 12.06 20.70
N LEU A 250 9.02 11.32 20.66
CA LEU A 250 7.85 11.69 19.87
C LEU A 250 7.34 13.08 20.26
N LEU A 251 7.25 13.39 21.55
CA LEU A 251 6.61 14.62 22.03
C LEU A 251 7.56 15.84 22.09
N SER A 252 8.88 15.62 22.10
CA SER A 252 9.88 16.70 22.22
C SER A 252 10.66 16.99 20.94
N GLN A 253 10.82 16.02 20.05
CA GLN A 253 11.65 16.14 18.84
C GLN A 253 10.85 16.16 17.53
N SER A 254 9.51 16.11 17.63
CA SER A 254 8.63 16.15 16.46
C SER A 254 8.55 17.55 15.87
N ASN A 255 8.89 17.68 14.58
CA ASN A 255 8.79 18.92 13.84
C ASN A 255 7.47 19.00 13.07
N TYR A 256 6.69 20.05 13.31
CA TYR A 256 5.41 20.23 12.64
C TYR A 256 5.57 20.58 11.15
N GLN A 257 4.87 19.85 10.29
CA GLN A 257 4.88 20.02 8.82
C GLN A 257 3.58 20.60 8.25
N GLY A 258 2.58 20.84 9.11
CA GLY A 258 1.32 21.46 8.72
C GLY A 258 0.09 20.58 8.95
N SER A 259 -1.05 21.14 8.57
CA SER A 259 -2.40 20.65 8.88
C SER A 259 -2.92 19.57 7.93
N ARG A 260 -2.11 19.15 6.95
CA ARG A 260 -2.54 18.16 5.96
C ARG A 260 -2.57 16.80 6.63
N SER A 261 -3.70 16.10 6.58
CA SER A 261 -3.72 14.66 6.87
C SER A 261 -3.08 13.95 5.68
N ARG A 262 -1.96 13.26 5.90
CA ARG A 262 -1.37 12.39 4.87
C ARG A 262 -1.85 10.97 5.12
N GLY A 263 -2.32 10.30 4.07
CA GLY A 263 -2.50 8.85 4.11
C GLY A 263 -1.16 8.20 4.49
N GLY A 264 -1.21 7.19 5.36
CA GLY A 264 -0.03 6.48 5.83
C GLY A 264 0.01 5.06 5.28
N LYS A 265 1.20 4.58 4.93
CA LYS A 265 1.45 3.16 4.60
C LYS A 265 1.44 2.28 5.84
N GLN A 266 1.73 2.87 6.99
CA GLN A 266 1.77 2.24 8.29
C GLN A 266 0.87 2.97 9.29
N ALA A 267 0.59 2.35 10.42
CA ALA A 267 -0.06 2.95 11.58
C ALA A 267 0.77 2.75 12.84
N LEU A 268 0.91 3.81 13.61
CA LEU A 268 1.36 3.75 14.99
C LEU A 268 0.13 3.75 15.90
N LEU A 269 -0.06 2.68 16.65
CA LEU A 269 -1.05 2.57 17.70
C LEU A 269 -0.40 2.89 19.04
N ILE A 270 -1.06 3.72 19.84
CA ILE A 270 -0.58 4.21 21.13
C ILE A 270 -1.63 3.82 22.17
N GLN A 271 -1.30 2.85 23.02
CA GLN A 271 -2.17 2.32 24.03
C GLN A 271 -1.92 3.00 25.37
N TYR A 272 -2.99 3.35 26.08
CA TYR A 272 -2.96 3.96 27.41
C TYR A 272 -3.53 3.03 28.47
N SER A 273 -3.17 3.27 29.73
CA SER A 273 -3.59 2.45 30.89
C SER A 273 -5.10 2.45 31.12
N ASN A 274 -5.81 3.46 30.63
CA ASN A 274 -7.28 3.56 30.68
C ASN A 274 -7.98 2.76 29.56
N GLY A 275 -7.24 2.00 28.76
CA GLY A 275 -7.77 1.17 27.67
C GLY A 275 -7.98 1.91 26.34
N VAL A 276 -7.69 3.22 26.28
CA VAL A 276 -7.75 3.99 25.04
C VAL A 276 -6.59 3.58 24.13
N VAL A 277 -6.87 3.45 22.83
CA VAL A 277 -5.86 3.27 21.79
C VAL A 277 -6.03 4.37 20.74
N LEU A 278 -5.04 5.24 20.63
CA LEU A 278 -4.99 6.28 19.60
C LEU A 278 -4.13 5.82 18.42
N GLN A 279 -4.42 6.33 17.23
CA GLN A 279 -3.67 6.00 16.02
C GLN A 279 -3.10 7.24 15.34
N LEU A 280 -1.83 7.14 14.94
CA LEU A 280 -1.22 8.03 13.94
C LEU A 280 -1.03 7.25 12.63
N ALA A 281 -1.32 7.89 11.51
CA ALA A 281 -0.90 7.40 10.21
C ALA A 281 0.60 7.67 10.01
N VAL A 282 1.34 6.69 9.51
CA VAL A 282 2.80 6.77 9.33
C VAL A 282 3.17 6.58 7.87
N ASP A 283 3.99 7.48 7.33
CA ASP A 283 4.62 7.36 6.01
C ASP A 283 6.08 7.81 6.10
N GLY A 284 7.00 6.85 6.05
CA GLY A 284 8.41 7.08 6.35
C GLY A 284 8.58 7.63 7.77
N ASP A 285 9.13 8.85 7.86
CA ASP A 285 9.37 9.55 9.13
C ASP A 285 8.23 10.50 9.52
N SER A 286 7.14 10.54 8.74
CA SER A 286 6.00 11.41 8.98
C SER A 286 4.91 10.68 9.78
N LEU A 287 4.37 11.35 10.79
CA LEU A 287 3.30 10.89 11.68
C LEU A 287 2.12 11.87 11.58
N SER A 288 0.91 11.37 11.30
CA SER A 288 -0.26 12.21 11.02
C SER A 288 -1.49 11.85 11.86
N SER A 289 -2.13 12.86 12.44
CA SER A 289 -3.48 12.79 13.04
C SER A 289 -4.22 14.13 12.92
N ALA A 290 -4.21 14.96 13.97
CA ALA A 290 -4.69 16.34 14.01
C ALA A 290 -3.73 17.35 13.38
N GLY A 291 -2.67 16.85 12.75
CA GLY A 291 -1.57 17.56 12.11
C GLY A 291 -0.59 16.52 11.55
N THR A 292 0.41 16.95 10.79
CA THR A 292 1.53 16.11 10.38
C THR A 292 2.79 16.58 11.08
N TRP A 293 3.53 15.63 11.65
CA TRP A 293 4.84 15.85 12.26
C TRP A 293 5.87 14.93 11.64
N VAL A 294 7.13 15.35 11.60
CA VAL A 294 8.25 14.53 11.17
C VAL A 294 9.15 14.25 12.36
N ASN A 295 9.48 12.98 12.55
CA ASN A 295 10.35 12.52 13.62
C ASN A 295 11.13 11.25 13.22
N PRO A 296 12.27 11.40 12.50
CA PRO A 296 13.09 10.27 12.09
C PRO A 296 13.73 9.56 13.29
N GLU A 297 14.14 10.30 14.32
CA GLU A 297 14.78 9.75 15.52
C GLU A 297 13.84 8.78 16.25
N PHE A 298 12.55 9.12 16.36
CA PHE A 298 11.53 8.22 16.91
C PHE A 298 11.41 6.92 16.11
N ILE A 299 11.33 7.00 14.77
CA ILE A 299 11.14 5.81 13.93
C ILE A 299 12.36 4.89 14.00
N GLU A 300 13.56 5.46 13.98
CA GLU A 300 14.81 4.70 14.14
C GLU A 300 14.89 4.06 15.53
N ALA A 301 14.64 4.83 16.59
CA ALA A 301 14.66 4.34 17.95
C ALA A 301 13.64 3.22 18.17
N PHE A 302 12.45 3.31 17.56
CA PHE A 302 11.42 2.28 17.64
C PHE A 302 11.92 0.96 17.04
N ARG A 303 12.48 0.99 15.83
CA ARG A 303 13.03 -0.21 15.18
C ARG A 303 14.16 -0.83 16.00
N ASN A 304 14.99 0.00 16.62
CA ASN A 304 16.07 -0.45 17.50
C ASN A 304 15.58 -1.04 18.84
N ALA A 305 14.37 -0.69 19.29
CA ALA A 305 13.78 -1.25 20.49
C ALA A 305 13.23 -2.66 20.26
N ILE A 306 12.76 -2.96 19.04
CA ILE A 306 12.22 -4.29 18.67
C ILE A 306 13.33 -5.28 18.30
N SER A 307 14.48 -4.80 17.83
CA SER A 307 15.59 -5.65 17.39
C SER A 307 16.47 -6.19 18.53
N LYS A 308 16.16 -5.86 19.78
CA LYS A 308 16.86 -6.30 20.99
C LYS A 308 16.06 -7.37 21.72
#